data_AF-A0A355CM66-F1
#
_entry.id   AF-A0A355CM66-F1
#
_cell.length_a   1.000
_cell.length_b   1.000
_cell.length_c   1.000
_cell.angle_alpha   90.00
_cell.angle_beta   90.00
_cell.angle_gamma   90.00
#
_symmetry.space_group_name_H-M   'P 1'
#
loop_
_entity.id
_entity.type
_entity.pdbx_description
1 polymer ?
#
loop_
_entity_poly.entity_id
_entity_poly.type
_entity_poly.pdbx_seq_one_letter_code
_entity_poly.pdbx_strand_id
1 'polypeptide(L)' 'MIIPPQFASATNFHYEEGLARVEINGKFGYIDKTGKIIIPLQLDDTYFFLKD' A
#
# COMPACT_ATOMS: atom_id res chain seq x y z
N MET A 1 -23.83 10.81 2.08
CA MET A 1 -22.80 10.20 1.21
C MET A 1 -22.13 9.10 2.00
N ILE A 2 -21.98 7.90 1.43
CA ILE A 2 -21.28 6.78 2.06
C ILE A 2 -20.00 6.56 1.27
N ILE A 3 -18.84 6.61 1.94
CA ILE A 3 -17.54 6.29 1.33
C ILE A 3 -17.17 4.88 1.83
N PRO A 4 -17.06 3.88 0.93
CA PRO A 4 -16.65 2.55 1.33
C PRO A 4 -15.17 2.56 1.78
N PRO A 5 -14.78 1.70 2.74
CA PRO A 5 -13.39 1.54 3.12
C PRO A 5 -12.59 1.00 1.92
N GLN A 6 -11.47 1.65 1.61
CA GLN A 6 -10.58 1.26 0.50
C GLN A 6 -9.40 0.40 0.97
N PHE A 7 -9.06 0.49 2.27
CA PHE A 7 -7.90 -0.16 2.89
C PHE A 7 -8.33 -0.89 4.16
N ALA A 8 -7.73 -2.04 4.44
CA ALA A 8 -7.96 -2.80 5.67
C ALA A 8 -7.27 -2.14 6.87
N SER A 9 -6.08 -1.55 6.65
CA SER A 9 -5.33 -0.81 7.64
C SER A 9 -4.44 0.26 6.98
N ALA A 10 -4.03 1.27 7.76
CA ALA A 10 -3.13 2.32 7.32
C ALA A 10 -2.23 2.79 8.49
N THR A 11 -0.99 3.16 8.18
CA THR A 11 -0.09 3.83 9.14
C THR A 11 -0.28 5.36 9.10
N ASN A 12 0.35 6.07 10.04
CA ASN A 12 0.56 7.51 9.88
C ASN A 12 1.43 7.80 8.66
N PHE A 13 1.30 9.03 8.13
CA PHE A 13 2.17 9.53 7.07
C PHE A 13 3.58 9.77 7.61
N HIS A 14 4.59 9.31 6.88
CA HIS A 14 5.98 9.65 7.13
C HIS A 14 6.19 11.16 6.97
N TYR A 15 6.91 11.78 7.90
CA TYR A 15 7.05 13.25 7.97
C TYR A 15 7.76 13.82 6.73
N GLU A 16 8.81 13.15 6.26
CA GLU A 16 9.64 13.63 5.14
C GLU A 16 9.06 13.23 3.78
N GLU A 17 8.59 11.99 3.65
CA GLU A 17 8.15 11.43 2.37
C GLU A 17 6.67 11.72 2.09
N GLY A 18 5.86 11.97 3.14
CA GLY A 18 4.43 12.17 3.00
C GLY A 18 3.66 10.92 2.57
N LEU A 19 4.21 9.73 2.80
CA LEU A 19 3.62 8.44 2.42
C LEU A 19 3.12 7.68 3.64
N ALA A 20 2.03 6.93 3.48
CA ALA A 20 1.53 5.99 4.47
C ALA A 20 1.47 4.57 3.88
N ARG A 21 1.86 3.56 4.67
CA ARG A 21 1.69 2.16 4.28
C ARG A 21 0.23 1.79 4.47
N VAL A 22 -0.35 1.10 3.49
CA VAL A 22 -1.73 0.59 3.53
C VAL A 22 -1.76 -0.91 3.27
N GLU A 23 -2.80 -1.56 3.78
CA GLU A 23 -3.11 -2.96 3.51
C GLU A 23 -4.34 -3.09 2.61
N ILE A 24 -4.23 -3.90 1.55
CA ILE A 24 -5.32 -4.27 0.64
C ILE A 24 -5.30 -5.77 0.44
N ASN A 25 -6.34 -6.47 0.88
CA ASN A 25 -6.48 -7.92 0.72
C ASN A 25 -5.24 -8.72 1.18
N GLY A 26 -4.70 -8.40 2.37
CA GLY A 26 -3.55 -9.09 2.96
C GLY A 26 -2.19 -8.70 2.39
N LYS A 27 -2.12 -7.62 1.60
CA LYS A 27 -0.92 -7.19 0.89
C LYS A 27 -0.67 -5.72 1.17
N PHE A 28 0.58 -5.28 1.05
CA PHE A 28 0.97 -3.92 1.43
C PHE A 28 1.41 -3.06 0.25
N GLY A 29 1.04 -1.77 0.29
CA GLY A 29 1.49 -0.74 -0.64
C GLY A 29 1.62 0.61 0.08
N TYR A 30 1.91 1.68 -0.67
CA TYR A 30 2.00 3.03 -0.10
C TYR A 30 1.07 4.00 -0.83
N ILE A 31 0.41 4.86 -0.05
CA ILE A 31 -0.42 5.96 -0.54
C ILE A 31 0.22 7.31 -0.22
N ASP A 32 -0.10 8.32 -1.04
CA ASP A 32 0.12 9.72 -0.69
C ASP A 32 -1.00 10.28 0.19
N LYS A 33 -0.89 11.57 0.55
CA LYS A 33 -1.89 12.30 1.36
C LYS A 33 -3.24 12.48 0.68
N THR A 34 -3.34 12.23 -0.63
CA THR A 34 -4.62 12.25 -1.37
C THR A 34 -5.33 10.89 -1.33
N GLY A 35 -4.66 9.84 -0.82
CA GLY A 35 -5.14 8.47 -0.84
C GLY A 35 -4.79 7.72 -2.13
N LYS A 36 -3.99 8.31 -3.02
CA LYS A 36 -3.56 7.66 -4.26
C LYS A 36 -2.42 6.68 -3.96
N ILE A 37 -2.52 5.46 -4.49
CA ILE A 37 -1.43 4.48 -4.44
C ILE A 37 -0.25 4.99 -5.28
N ILE A 38 0.90 5.16 -4.65
CA ILE A 38 2.15 5.61 -5.27
C ILE A 38 3.11 4.45 -5.49
N ILE A 39 3.19 3.53 -4.51
CA ILE A 39 3.96 2.30 -4.64
C ILE A 39 2.94 1.18 -4.76
N PRO A 40 2.79 0.58 -5.95
CA PRO A 40 1.86 -0.53 -6.15
C PRO A 40 2.23 -1.66 -5.21
N LEU A 41 1.21 -2.37 -4.74
CA LEU A 41 1.40 -3.61 -4.01
C LEU A 41 2.32 -4.50 -4.84
N GLN A 42 3.49 -4.86 -4.28
CA GLN A 42 4.31 -5.90 -4.89
C GLN A 42 3.56 -7.22 -4.69
N LEU A 43 2.63 -7.44 -5.60
CA LEU A 43 2.22 -8.77 -5.96
C LEU A 43 3.14 -9.20 -7.05
N ASP A 44 4.16 -9.93 -6.63
CA ASP A 44 4.58 -11.00 -7.48
C ASP A 44 5.24 -12.04 -6.59
N ASP A 45 4.53 -13.15 -6.39
CA ASP A 45 5.08 -14.43 -5.92
C ASP A 45 6.28 -14.89 -6.80
N THR A 46 6.61 -14.15 -7.88
CA THR A 46 7.76 -14.35 -8.76
C THR A 46 9.10 -13.94 -8.15
N TYR A 47 9.15 -13.12 -7.08
CA TYR A 47 10.41 -12.88 -6.36
C TYR A 47 10.92 -14.11 -5.59
N PHE A 48 10.09 -15.14 -5.39
CA PHE A 48 10.51 -16.43 -4.82
C PHE A 48 11.15 -17.38 -5.85
N PHE A 49 11.06 -17.09 -7.16
CA PHE A 49 11.47 -18.03 -8.22
C PHE A 49 12.69 -17.59 -9.06
N LEU A 50 13.37 -16.48 -8.74
CA LEU A 50 14.58 -16.06 -9.48
C LEU A 50 15.89 -16.32 -8.71
N LYS A 51 15.94 -17.40 -7.94
CA LYS A 51 17.18 -17.86 -7.33
C LYS A 51 17.28 -19.38 -7.33
N ASP A 52 17.28 -19.95 -8.52
CA ASP A 52 17.94 -21.22 -8.83
C ASP A 52 19.00 -20.97 -9.90
#